data_AF-A0A831KU39-F1
#
_entry.id   AF-A0A831KU39-F1
#
_cell.length_a   1.000
_cell.length_b   1.000
_cell.length_c   1.000
_cell.angle_alpha   90.00
_cell.angle_beta   90.00
_cell.angle_gamma   90.00
#
_symmetry.space_group_name_H-M   'P 1'
#
loop_
_entity.id
_entity.type
_entity.pdbx_description
1 polymer ?
#
loop_
_entity_poly.entity_id
_entity_poly.type
_entity_poly.pdbx_seq_one_letter_code
_entity_poly.pdbx_strand_id
1 'polypeptide(L)'
;MKIKGTRVQVSIIHIAMIVALTLFLSLYVILSRDYGTILWAVPILVMLFVIPLLLNYMSQKEYEQLIPSYEAEAKLTRISTIKPADIGNVVKLEGVVERVLFKSLNRPQFLIADKSGEISVKMFTSASEDIRKDDVVEVLGQVIKRYVVTGDPVVNAIRIRKIRIEKKNN
;
A
#
# COMPACT_ATOMS: atom_id res chain seq x y z
N MET A 1 10.53 -8.31 0.73
CA MET A 1 11.15 -9.22 -0.26
C MET A 1 11.26 -8.49 -1.59
N LYS A 2 12.17 -8.88 -2.49
CA LYS A 2 12.18 -8.38 -3.88
C LYS A 2 11.90 -9.54 -4.82
N ILE A 3 10.95 -9.38 -5.73
CA ILE A 3 10.68 -10.34 -6.81
C ILE A 3 10.93 -9.60 -8.11
N LYS A 4 11.90 -10.06 -8.92
CA LYS A 4 12.24 -9.46 -10.23
C LYS A 4 12.39 -7.92 -10.22
N GLY A 5 12.96 -7.37 -9.14
CA GLY A 5 13.19 -5.92 -8.98
C GLY A 5 12.12 -5.17 -8.18
N THR A 6 10.87 -5.65 -8.17
CA THR A 6 9.74 -5.03 -7.46
C THR A 6 9.75 -5.43 -5.97
N ARG A 7 9.55 -4.46 -5.07
CA ARG A 7 9.50 -4.70 -3.62
C ARG A 7 8.14 -5.24 -3.22
N VAL A 8 8.08 -6.52 -2.86
CA VAL A 8 6.85 -7.16 -2.39
C VAL A 8 6.93 -7.33 -0.87
N GLN A 9 5.95 -6.78 -0.17
CA GLN A 9 5.78 -6.99 1.28
C GLN A 9 4.72 -8.08 1.50
N VAL A 10 4.92 -8.92 2.50
CA VAL A 10 3.91 -9.91 2.93
C VAL A 10 3.26 -9.34 4.18
N SER A 11 1.93 -9.27 4.18
CA SER A 11 1.21 -8.76 5.35
C SER A 11 1.44 -9.69 6.53
N ILE A 12 1.69 -9.10 7.71
CA ILE A 12 1.86 -9.85 8.96
C ILE A 12 0.63 -10.71 9.25
N ILE A 13 -0.56 -10.22 8.90
CA ILE A 13 -1.82 -10.96 9.07
C ILE A 13 -1.83 -12.22 8.20
N HIS A 14 -1.33 -12.12 6.97
CA HIS A 14 -1.26 -13.26 6.06
C HIS A 14 -0.31 -14.34 6.58
N ILE A 15 0.83 -13.94 7.13
CA ILE A 15 1.78 -14.86 7.77
C ILE A 15 1.15 -15.52 8.99
N ALA A 16 0.53 -14.73 9.88
CA ALA A 16 -0.12 -15.25 11.08
C ALA A 16 -1.22 -16.25 10.75
N MET A 17 -2.03 -15.97 9.72
CA MET A 17 -3.08 -16.88 9.23
C MET A 17 -2.50 -18.21 8.76
N ILE A 18 -1.44 -18.19 7.94
CA ILE A 18 -0.81 -19.43 7.44
C ILE A 18 -0.24 -20.24 8.60
N VAL A 19 0.47 -19.61 9.54
CA VAL A 19 1.01 -20.29 10.72
C VAL A 19 -0.11 -20.93 11.55
N ALA A 20 -1.21 -20.20 11.80
CA ALA A 20 -2.35 -20.72 12.54
C ALA A 20 -2.98 -21.93 11.85
N LEU A 21 -3.21 -21.86 10.53
CA LEU A 21 -3.76 -22.98 9.76
C LEU A 21 -2.83 -24.19 9.73
N THR A 22 -1.52 -23.98 9.62
CA THR A 22 -0.53 -25.06 9.73
C THR A 22 -0.60 -25.73 11.09
N LEU A 23 -0.69 -24.96 12.19
CA LEU A 23 -0.82 -25.51 13.54
C LEU A 23 -2.10 -26.33 13.70
N PHE A 24 -3.24 -25.83 13.20
CA PHE A 24 -4.50 -26.59 13.23
C PHE A 24 -4.43 -27.88 12.41
N LEU A 25 -3.83 -27.83 11.22
CA LEU A 25 -3.61 -29.02 10.40
C LEU A 25 -2.73 -30.04 11.12
N SER A 26 -1.62 -29.59 11.71
CA SER A 26 -0.73 -30.46 12.48
C SER A 26 -1.45 -31.10 13.66
N LEU A 27 -2.23 -30.33 14.43
CA LEU A 27 -3.01 -30.84 15.55
C LEU A 27 -4.05 -31.87 15.09
N TYR A 28 -4.76 -31.60 13.99
CA TYR A 28 -5.72 -32.52 13.40
C TYR A 28 -5.06 -33.85 13.05
N VAL A 29 -3.95 -33.83 12.30
CA VAL A 29 -3.26 -35.05 11.86
C VAL A 29 -2.75 -35.87 13.05
N ILE A 30 -2.23 -35.21 14.10
CA ILE A 30 -1.74 -35.91 15.30
C ILE A 30 -2.89 -36.62 16.03
N LEU A 31 -4.05 -35.97 16.16
CA LEU A 31 -5.20 -36.52 16.88
C LEU A 31 -5.96 -37.59 16.06
N SER A 32 -6.16 -37.37 14.77
CA SER A 32 -6.91 -38.27 13.88
C SER A 32 -6.04 -39.42 13.33
N ARG A 33 -4.72 -39.24 13.29
CA ARG A 33 -3.75 -40.10 12.60
C ARG A 33 -4.01 -40.26 11.09
N ASP A 34 -4.80 -39.37 10.51
CA ASP A 34 -5.05 -39.34 9.07
C ASP A 34 -3.97 -38.55 8.35
N TYR A 35 -2.89 -39.25 7.99
CA TYR A 35 -1.80 -38.68 7.19
C TYR A 35 -2.20 -38.45 5.72
N GLY A 36 -3.29 -39.07 5.23
CA GLY A 36 -3.77 -38.88 3.86
C GLY A 36 -4.22 -37.44 3.61
N THR A 37 -4.74 -36.77 4.65
CA THR A 37 -5.09 -35.36 4.61
C THR A 37 -3.91 -34.43 4.26
N ILE A 38 -2.67 -34.79 4.62
CA ILE A 38 -1.48 -33.97 4.31
C ILE A 38 -1.31 -33.79 2.79
N LEU A 39 -1.56 -34.85 2.01
CA LEU A 39 -1.36 -34.84 0.56
C LEU A 39 -2.18 -33.75 -0.12
N TRP A 40 -3.37 -33.44 0.42
CA TRP A 40 -4.26 -32.41 -0.11
C TRP A 40 -4.09 -31.06 0.59
N ALA A 41 -3.93 -31.08 1.92
CA ALA A 41 -3.87 -29.86 2.71
C ALA A 41 -2.58 -29.06 2.48
N VAL A 42 -1.44 -29.72 2.24
CA VAL A 42 -0.17 -29.02 1.99
C VAL A 42 -0.23 -28.23 0.67
N PRO A 43 -0.63 -28.80 -0.49
CA PRO A 43 -0.81 -28.02 -1.72
C PRO A 43 -1.75 -26.83 -1.55
N ILE A 44 -2.86 -27.02 -0.82
CA ILE A 44 -3.83 -25.95 -0.56
C ILE A 44 -3.20 -24.82 0.28
N LEU A 45 -2.47 -25.15 1.35
CA LEU A 45 -1.75 -24.17 2.17
C LEU A 45 -0.70 -23.40 1.35
N VAL A 46 0.04 -24.10 0.49
CA VAL A 46 1.00 -23.47 -0.42
C VAL A 46 0.29 -22.51 -1.37
N MET A 47 -0.82 -22.91 -1.99
CA MET A 47 -1.60 -22.02 -2.87
C MET A 47 -2.15 -20.80 -2.12
N LEU A 48 -2.65 -21.00 -0.90
CA LEU A 48 -3.18 -19.92 -0.04
C LEU A 48 -2.11 -18.87 0.31
N PHE A 49 -0.84 -19.28 0.37
CA PHE A 49 0.29 -18.37 0.54
C PHE A 49 0.73 -17.73 -0.79
N VAL A 50 0.86 -18.55 -1.85
CA VAL A 50 1.44 -18.12 -3.13
C VAL A 50 0.50 -17.20 -3.92
N ILE A 51 -0.80 -17.46 -3.96
CA ILE A 51 -1.75 -16.67 -4.77
C ILE A 51 -1.76 -15.20 -4.34
N PRO A 52 -1.92 -14.86 -3.04
CA PRO A 52 -1.94 -13.46 -2.59
C PRO A 52 -0.59 -12.76 -2.80
N LEU A 53 0.50 -13.51 -2.70
CA LEU A 53 1.85 -13.01 -2.98
C LEU A 53 2.01 -12.62 -4.45
N LEU A 54 1.53 -13.47 -5.37
CA LEU A 54 1.56 -13.21 -6.81
C LEU A 54 0.66 -12.02 -7.17
N LEU A 55 -0.55 -11.95 -6.62
CA LEU A 55 -1.46 -10.82 -6.82
C LEU A 55 -0.82 -9.51 -6.35
N ASN A 56 -0.19 -9.50 -5.17
CA ASN A 56 0.51 -8.30 -4.68
C ASN A 56 1.66 -7.89 -5.60
N TYR A 57 2.46 -8.84 -6.08
CA TYR A 57 3.53 -8.57 -7.03
C TYR A 57 3.00 -7.97 -8.35
N MET A 58 1.94 -8.54 -8.91
CA MET A 58 1.34 -8.04 -10.15
C MET A 58 0.79 -6.62 -9.97
N SER A 59 0.05 -6.36 -8.88
CA SER A 59 -0.45 -5.02 -8.58
C SER A 59 0.68 -4.01 -8.40
N GLN A 60 1.75 -4.36 -7.68
CA GLN A 60 2.91 -3.47 -7.53
C GLN A 60 3.55 -3.13 -8.88
N LYS A 61 3.78 -4.15 -9.70
CA LYS A 61 4.39 -3.98 -11.02
C LYS A 61 3.55 -3.08 -11.93
N GLU A 62 2.24 -3.27 -11.94
CA GLU A 62 1.32 -2.48 -12.77
C GLU A 62 1.33 -1.00 -12.34
N TYR A 63 1.29 -0.73 -11.03
CA TYR A 63 1.40 0.64 -10.51
C TYR A 63 2.77 1.27 -10.81
N GLU A 64 3.86 0.51 -10.72
CA GLU A 64 5.20 0.99 -11.07
C GLU A 64 5.27 1.43 -12.55
N GLN A 65 4.58 0.73 -13.44
CA GLN A 65 4.52 1.06 -14.87
C GLN A 65 3.71 2.33 -15.17
N LEU A 66 2.79 2.72 -14.28
CA LEU A 66 2.00 3.95 -14.40
C LEU A 66 2.74 5.20 -13.92
N ILE A 67 3.86 5.05 -13.19
CA ILE A 67 4.60 6.21 -12.65
C ILE A 67 5.00 7.22 -13.75
N PRO A 68 5.61 6.82 -14.89
CA PRO A 68 6.08 7.79 -15.88
C PRO A 68 4.95 8.59 -16.53
N SER A 69 3.80 7.96 -16.82
CA SER A 69 2.65 8.66 -17.39
C SER A 69 2.03 9.61 -16.38
N TYR A 70 1.92 9.20 -15.12
CA TYR A 70 1.42 10.06 -14.05
C TYR A 70 2.36 11.24 -13.78
N GLU A 71 3.67 11.03 -13.82
CA GLU A 71 4.64 12.13 -13.67
C GLU A 71 4.52 13.17 -14.80
N ALA A 72 4.23 12.73 -16.03
CA ALA A 72 4.06 13.63 -17.17
C ALA A 72 2.77 14.46 -17.09
N GLU A 73 1.70 13.89 -16.52
CA GLU A 73 0.40 14.57 -16.36
C GLU A 73 0.30 15.37 -15.06
N ALA A 74 1.09 15.03 -14.05
CA ALA A 74 0.94 15.57 -12.71
C ALA A 74 1.18 17.07 -12.62
N LYS A 75 0.20 17.76 -12.01
CA LYS A 75 0.31 19.16 -11.63
C LYS A 75 0.60 19.27 -10.14
N LEU A 76 1.62 20.07 -9.79
CA LEU A 76 1.87 20.42 -8.40
C LEU A 76 0.68 21.22 -7.87
N THR A 77 -0.03 20.65 -6.90
CA THR A 77 -1.35 21.12 -6.45
C THR A 77 -1.29 21.33 -4.94
N ARG A 78 -1.94 22.38 -4.42
CA ARG A 78 -2.06 22.57 -2.96
C ARG A 78 -3.23 21.75 -2.44
N ILE A 79 -3.12 21.21 -1.23
CA ILE A 79 -4.18 20.36 -0.67
C ILE A 79 -5.54 21.07 -0.64
N SER A 80 -5.58 22.36 -0.26
CA SER A 80 -6.82 23.15 -0.20
C SER A 80 -7.51 23.35 -1.55
N THR A 81 -6.81 23.12 -2.66
CA THR A 81 -7.36 23.30 -4.01
C THR A 81 -8.07 22.05 -4.54
N ILE A 82 -7.85 20.90 -3.91
CA ILE A 82 -8.50 19.64 -4.30
C ILE A 82 -9.98 19.71 -3.95
N LYS A 83 -10.82 19.72 -4.98
CA LYS A 83 -12.28 19.71 -4.86
C LYS A 83 -12.85 18.41 -5.44
N PRO A 84 -14.12 18.10 -5.14
CA PRO A 84 -14.81 16.98 -5.78
C PRO A 84 -14.84 17.06 -7.32
N ALA A 85 -14.73 18.25 -7.91
CA ALA A 85 -14.65 18.43 -9.36
C ALA A 85 -13.33 17.90 -9.96
N ASP A 86 -12.29 17.72 -9.14
CA ASP A 86 -10.97 17.25 -9.58
C ASP A 86 -10.85 15.72 -9.60
N ILE A 87 -11.93 14.98 -9.31
CA ILE A 87 -11.93 13.52 -9.36
C ILE A 87 -11.51 13.04 -10.74
N GLY A 88 -10.51 12.15 -10.78
CA GLY A 88 -9.89 11.66 -12.01
C GLY A 88 -8.62 12.42 -12.39
N ASN A 89 -8.36 13.61 -11.85
CA ASN A 89 -7.15 14.37 -12.16
C ASN A 89 -5.93 13.77 -11.45
N VAL A 90 -4.81 13.71 -12.18
CA VAL A 90 -3.51 13.36 -11.63
C VAL A 90 -2.91 14.58 -10.92
N VAL A 91 -2.53 14.39 -9.66
CA VAL A 91 -2.01 15.44 -8.79
C VAL A 91 -0.66 15.04 -8.20
N LYS A 92 0.19 16.05 -8.02
CA LYS A 92 1.40 15.97 -7.20
C LYS A 92 1.25 16.86 -5.98
N LEU A 93 1.49 16.30 -4.80
CA LEU A 93 1.37 16.98 -3.51
C LEU A 93 2.69 16.91 -2.75
N GLU A 94 2.96 17.95 -1.97
CA GLU A 94 4.08 17.98 -1.03
C GLU A 94 3.54 18.35 0.35
N GLY A 95 3.97 17.62 1.38
CA GLY A 95 3.50 17.87 2.73
C GLY A 95 4.20 17.03 3.78
N VAL A 96 3.79 17.21 5.04
CA VAL A 96 4.26 16.48 6.21
C VAL A 96 3.28 15.35 6.52
N VAL A 97 3.81 14.17 6.85
CA VAL A 97 2.99 13.02 7.27
C VAL A 97 2.57 13.18 8.73
N GLU A 98 1.30 13.45 8.96
CA GLU A 98 0.73 13.61 10.30
C GLU A 98 0.40 12.26 10.95
N ARG A 99 -0.12 11.32 10.16
CA ARG A 99 -0.53 9.98 10.64
C ARG A 99 -0.25 8.91 9.59
N VAL A 100 0.14 7.73 10.08
CA VAL A 100 0.33 6.52 9.27
C VAL A 100 -0.61 5.44 9.80
N LEU A 101 -1.46 4.92 8.92
CA LEU A 101 -2.47 3.90 9.21
C LEU A 101 -2.26 2.68 8.31
N PHE A 102 -2.63 1.50 8.79
CA PHE A 102 -2.72 0.25 8.01
C PHE A 102 -1.44 -0.19 7.28
N LYS A 103 -0.27 0.26 7.74
CA LYS A 103 1.03 -0.10 7.16
C LYS A 103 1.29 -1.61 7.11
N SER A 104 0.80 -2.36 8.09
CA SER A 104 0.92 -3.82 8.18
C SER A 104 0.04 -4.59 7.16
N LEU A 105 -0.93 -3.91 6.52
CA LEU A 105 -1.86 -4.50 5.56
C LEU A 105 -1.39 -4.40 4.10
N ASN A 106 -0.15 -3.96 3.85
CA ASN A 106 0.38 -3.67 2.50
C ASN A 106 -0.42 -2.61 1.70
N ARG A 107 -1.35 -1.91 2.35
CA ARG A 107 -2.19 -0.83 1.80
C ARG A 107 -2.20 0.35 2.78
N PRO A 108 -1.07 1.04 2.94
CA PRO A 108 -0.96 2.11 3.91
C PRO A 108 -1.87 3.28 3.53
N GLN A 109 -2.38 3.94 4.56
CA GLN A 109 -3.08 5.21 4.45
C GLN A 109 -2.31 6.25 5.24
N PHE A 110 -2.04 7.38 4.61
CA PHE A 110 -1.32 8.50 5.18
C PHE A 110 -2.27 9.69 5.31
N LEU A 111 -2.20 10.40 6.42
CA LEU A 111 -2.74 11.75 6.51
C LEU A 111 -1.59 12.71 6.27
N ILE A 112 -1.69 13.52 5.23
CA ILE A 112 -0.65 14.46 4.83
C ILE A 112 -1.20 15.87 4.97
N ALA A 113 -0.42 16.73 5.61
CA ALA A 113 -0.75 18.14 5.79
C ALA A 113 0.27 19.03 5.08
N ASP A 114 -0.23 20.10 4.47
CA ASP A 114 0.57 21.21 3.96
C ASP A 114 0.14 22.51 4.65
N LYS A 115 0.65 23.66 4.21
CA LYS A 115 0.27 24.96 4.79
C LYS A 115 -1.20 25.35 4.54
N SER A 116 -1.90 24.62 3.69
CA SER A 116 -3.25 24.93 3.18
C SER A 116 -4.33 24.00 3.73
N GLY A 117 -3.99 22.79 4.14
CA GLY A 117 -4.92 21.85 4.76
C GLY A 117 -4.35 20.44 4.91
N GLU A 118 -5.23 19.50 5.26
CA GLU A 118 -4.90 18.08 5.37
C GLU A 118 -5.71 17.23 4.38
N ILE A 119 -5.09 16.17 3.85
CA ILE A 119 -5.77 15.21 2.98
C ILE A 119 -5.37 13.77 3.29
N SER A 120 -6.34 12.88 3.16
CA SER A 120 -6.09 11.46 3.24
C SER A 120 -5.52 10.97 1.91
N VAL A 121 -4.36 10.33 1.99
CA VAL A 121 -3.69 9.65 0.89
C VAL A 121 -3.75 8.15 1.12
N LYS A 122 -4.31 7.39 0.18
CA LYS A 122 -4.41 5.93 0.24
C LYS A 122 -3.49 5.33 -0.81
N MET A 123 -2.80 4.23 -0.48
CA MET A 123 -2.08 3.43 -1.47
C MET A 123 -2.71 2.05 -1.59
N PHE A 124 -2.85 1.55 -2.82
CA PHE A 124 -3.25 0.16 -3.08
C PHE A 124 -2.08 -0.83 -3.11
N THR A 125 -0.86 -0.30 -3.19
CA THR A 125 0.40 -1.03 -3.14
C THR A 125 1.19 -0.62 -1.91
N SER A 126 2.23 -1.36 -1.56
CA SER A 126 3.08 -1.00 -0.43
C SER A 126 3.99 0.18 -0.80
N ALA A 127 4.20 1.10 0.15
CA ALA A 127 5.11 2.22 -0.07
C ALA A 127 6.54 1.71 -0.34
N SER A 128 7.22 2.30 -1.33
CA SER A 128 8.58 1.92 -1.71
C SER A 128 9.60 2.21 -0.61
N GLU A 129 9.32 3.22 0.21
CA GLU A 129 10.14 3.71 1.31
C GLU A 129 9.41 3.58 2.67
N ASP A 130 10.19 3.52 3.75
CA ASP A 130 9.66 3.47 5.11
C ASP A 130 9.18 4.86 5.56
N ILE A 131 7.95 5.23 5.18
CA ILE A 131 7.33 6.50 5.57
C ILE A 131 6.83 6.43 7.02
N ARG A 132 7.15 7.44 7.81
CA ARG A 132 6.83 7.61 9.23
C ARG A 132 6.14 8.96 9.44
N LYS A 133 5.59 9.13 10.64
CA LYS A 133 5.12 10.43 11.10
C LYS A 133 6.27 11.46 11.04
N ASP A 134 5.95 12.71 10.73
CA ASP A 134 6.84 13.86 10.62
C ASP A 134 7.80 13.85 9.42
N ASP A 135 7.74 12.82 8.55
CA ASP A 135 8.46 12.83 7.29
C ASP A 135 7.84 13.85 6.31
N VAL A 136 8.68 14.62 5.63
CA VAL A 136 8.28 15.44 4.48
C VAL A 136 8.30 14.58 3.23
N VAL A 137 7.18 14.54 2.52
CA VAL A 137 6.97 13.62 1.40
C VAL A 137 6.40 14.34 0.19
N GLU A 138 6.80 13.85 -0.98
CA GLU A 138 6.12 14.11 -2.25
C GLU A 138 5.22 12.91 -2.56
N VAL A 139 3.96 13.19 -2.89
CA VAL A 139 2.97 12.21 -3.31
C VAL A 139 2.59 12.44 -4.76
N LEU A 140 2.61 11.37 -5.53
CA LEU A 140 2.07 11.31 -6.88
C LEU A 140 0.85 10.38 -6.88
N GLY A 141 -0.29 10.88 -7.34
CA GLY A 141 -1.52 10.09 -7.34
C GLY A 141 -2.65 10.72 -8.13
N GLN A 142 -3.82 10.12 -8.01
CA GLN A 142 -5.05 10.59 -8.63
C GLN A 142 -6.09 10.93 -7.56
N VAL A 143 -6.86 11.99 -7.78
CA VAL A 143 -7.99 12.31 -6.90
C VAL A 143 -9.12 11.33 -7.15
N ILE A 144 -9.61 10.69 -6.09
CA ILE A 144 -10.72 9.74 -6.13
C ILE A 144 -11.72 10.05 -5.00
N LYS A 145 -12.92 9.47 -5.07
CA LYS A 145 -13.86 9.52 -3.95
C LYS A 145 -13.39 8.61 -2.82
N ARG A 146 -13.59 9.03 -1.56
CA ARG A 146 -13.26 8.19 -0.39
C ARG A 146 -13.98 6.84 -0.41
N TYR A 147 -15.26 6.84 -0.84
CA TYR A 147 -16.10 5.66 -1.05
C TYR A 147 -16.71 5.69 -2.46
N VAL A 148 -17.15 4.53 -2.96
CA VAL A 148 -17.63 4.33 -4.34
C VAL A 148 -18.77 5.30 -4.70
N VAL A 149 -19.66 5.61 -3.75
CA VAL A 149 -20.86 6.43 -4.00
C VAL A 149 -20.83 7.79 -3.29
N THR A 150 -20.14 7.90 -2.15
CA THR A 150 -20.16 9.09 -1.27
C THR A 150 -18.78 9.41 -0.68
N GLY A 151 -18.63 10.61 -0.11
CA GLY A 151 -17.48 10.99 0.69
C GLY A 151 -16.52 11.97 0.03
N ASP A 152 -15.67 12.57 0.88
CA ASP A 152 -14.74 13.62 0.51
C ASP A 152 -13.68 13.15 -0.50
N PRO A 153 -13.12 14.05 -1.31
CA PRO A 153 -12.02 13.71 -2.20
C PRO A 153 -10.80 13.25 -1.39
N VAL A 154 -10.22 12.14 -1.82
CA VAL A 154 -8.98 11.58 -1.27
C VAL A 154 -8.03 11.31 -2.43
N VAL A 155 -6.74 11.19 -2.14
CA VAL A 155 -5.75 10.89 -3.19
C VAL A 155 -5.39 9.43 -3.14
N ASN A 156 -5.57 8.73 -4.26
CA ASN A 156 -4.99 7.43 -4.50
C ASN A 156 -3.54 7.62 -4.97
N ALA A 157 -2.60 7.41 -4.07
CA ALA A 157 -1.19 7.53 -4.37
C ALA A 157 -0.67 6.28 -5.08
N ILE A 158 -0.04 6.52 -6.22
CA ILE A 158 0.75 5.51 -6.95
C ILE A 158 2.17 5.47 -6.39
N ARG A 159 2.70 6.64 -6.00
CA ARG A 159 4.04 6.74 -5.43
C ARG A 159 4.09 7.79 -4.32
N ILE A 160 4.83 7.47 -3.27
CA ILE A 160 5.21 8.38 -2.20
C ILE A 160 6.72 8.29 -2.01
N ARG A 161 7.39 9.44 -1.92
CA ARG A 161 8.84 9.51 -1.70
C ARG A 161 9.16 10.54 -0.64
N LYS A 162 10.18 10.30 0.18
CA LYS A 162 10.67 11.32 1.12
C LYS A 162 11.40 12.41 0.35
N ILE A 163 11.10 13.66 0.68
CA ILE A 163 11.88 14.80 0.22
C ILE A 163 12.96 15.03 1.27
N ARG A 164 14.21 14.75 0.92
CA ARG A 164 15.34 15.06 1.81
C ARG A 164 15.42 16.58 1.89
N ILE A 165 15.09 17.17 3.04
CA ILE A 165 15.53 18.53 3.33
C ILE A 165 17.04 18.42 3.48
N GLU A 166 17.80 18.88 2.48
CA GLU A 166 19.19 19.24 2.72
C GLU A 166 19.17 20.24 3.88
N LYS A 167 19.60 19.80 5.07
CA LYS A 167 20.00 20.73 6.11
C LYS A 167 21.13 21.56 5.50
N LYS A 168 20.82 22.80 5.10
CA LYS A 168 21.81 23.85 4.97
C LYS A 168 22.48 23.96 6.34
N ASN A 169 23.65 23.32 6.49
CA ASN A 169 24.53 23.55 7.62
C ASN A 169 24.93 25.03 7.56
N ASN A 170 24.56 25.76 8.60
CA ASN A 170 25.07 27.09 8.90
C ASN A 170 26.10 26.94 10.03
#